data_AF-A0A7C6RCE0-F1
#
_entry.id   AF-A0A7C6RCE0-F1
#
_cell.length_a   1.000
_cell.length_b   1.000
_cell.length_c   1.000
_cell.angle_alpha   90.00
_cell.angle_beta   90.00
_cell.angle_gamma   90.00
#
_symmetry.space_group_name_H-M   'P 1'
#
loop_
_entity.id
_entity.type
_entity.pdbx_description
1 polymer ?
#
loop_
_entity_poly.entity_id
_entity_poly.type
_entity_poly.pdbx_seq_one_letter_code
_entity_poly.pdbx_strand_id
1 'polypeptide(L)' 'LLDKPDRRRVDVPVKYCGFSIPDRFVVGYGLDFAEKYRNLPYIGVLKNEVYS' A
#
# COMPACT_ATOMS: atom_id res chain seq x y z
N LEU A 1 -7.68 -1.01 -5.53
CA LEU A 1 -6.90 -2.27 -5.45
C LEU A 1 -6.69 -2.66 -4.00
N LEU A 2 -5.96 -1.85 -3.21
CA LEU A 2 -5.70 -2.11 -1.80
C LEU A 2 -6.57 -1.21 -0.91
N ASP A 3 -7.05 -1.74 0.19
CA ASP A 3 -7.68 -0.97 1.28
C ASP A 3 -6.91 -1.21 2.59
N LYS A 4 -6.80 -0.17 3.42
CA LYS A 4 -6.18 -0.20 4.76
C LYS A 4 -7.20 0.28 5.78
N PRO A 5 -8.11 -0.58 6.25
CA PRO A 5 -9.19 -0.19 7.15
C PRO A 5 -8.69 0.51 8.42
N ASP A 6 -7.59 0.04 8.99
CA ASP A 6 -7.00 0.58 10.23
C ASP A 6 -6.51 2.03 10.10
N ARG A 7 -6.28 2.52 8.87
CA ARG A 7 -5.85 3.92 8.61
C ARG A 7 -6.99 4.88 8.30
N ARG A 8 -8.23 4.40 8.34
CA ARG A 8 -9.41 5.18 7.98
C ARG A 8 -9.66 6.28 9.01
N ARG A 9 -9.56 7.55 8.59
CA ARG A 9 -9.86 8.71 9.44
C ARG A 9 -11.32 9.14 9.37
N VAL A 10 -11.98 8.81 8.28
CA VAL A 10 -13.38 9.14 7.99
C VAL A 10 -14.03 7.95 7.31
N ASP A 11 -15.31 7.73 7.58
CA ASP A 11 -16.04 6.66 6.94
C ASP A 11 -16.16 6.93 5.43
N VAL A 12 -15.68 5.99 4.61
CA VAL A 12 -15.77 6.07 3.15
C VAL A 12 -16.17 4.68 2.66
N PRO A 13 -17.42 4.48 2.23
CA PRO A 13 -17.87 3.18 1.76
C PRO A 13 -17.17 2.82 0.44
N VAL A 14 -16.31 1.80 0.48
CA VAL A 14 -15.62 1.28 -0.71
C VAL A 14 -16.47 0.16 -1.31
N LYS A 15 -17.09 0.42 -2.47
CA LYS A 15 -17.96 -0.57 -3.14
C LYS A 15 -17.19 -1.76 -3.72
N TYR A 16 -15.96 -1.54 -4.17
CA TYR A 16 -15.11 -2.57 -4.78
C TYR A 16 -13.72 -2.53 -4.16
N CYS A 17 -13.40 -3.53 -3.34
CA CYS A 17 -12.09 -3.71 -2.75
C CYS A 17 -11.42 -4.94 -3.37
N GLY A 18 -10.14 -4.84 -3.73
CA GLY A 18 -9.36 -5.97 -4.21
C GLY A 18 -8.78 -6.78 -3.05
N PHE A 19 -7.99 -6.12 -2.20
CA PHE A 19 -7.37 -6.72 -1.03
C PHE A 19 -7.36 -5.75 0.15
N SER A 20 -7.76 -6.23 1.33
CA SER A 20 -7.54 -5.52 2.59
C SER A 20 -6.19 -5.91 3.16
N ILE A 21 -5.34 -4.92 3.46
CA ILE A 21 -3.98 -5.15 3.95
C ILE A 21 -3.76 -4.44 5.29
N PRO A 22 -2.87 -4.96 6.16
CA PRO A 22 -2.53 -4.33 7.42
C PRO A 22 -1.81 -3.00 7.20
N ASP A 23 -1.65 -2.22 8.28
CA ASP A 23 -0.86 -1.00 8.23
C ASP A 23 0.65 -1.27 8.12
N ARG A 24 1.11 -1.49 6.88
CA ARG A 24 2.51 -1.64 6.50
C ARG A 24 2.86 -0.73 5.32
N PHE A 25 4.10 -0.25 5.25
CA PHE A 25 4.55 0.50 4.08
C PHE A 25 4.72 -0.45 2.90
N VAL A 26 3.90 -0.29 1.84
CA VAL A 26 3.87 -1.19 0.68
C VAL A 26 4.27 -0.45 -0.59
N VAL A 27 4.98 -1.14 -1.48
CA VAL A 27 5.45 -0.65 -2.78
C VAL A 27 5.15 -1.66 -3.88
N GLY A 28 5.24 -1.25 -5.14
CA GLY A 28 4.95 -2.10 -6.29
C GLY A 28 3.57 -1.88 -6.89
N TYR A 29 3.38 -2.34 -8.12
CA TYR A 29 2.12 -2.19 -8.85
C TYR A 29 1.60 -0.74 -8.89
N GLY A 30 2.50 0.21 -9.18
CA GLY A 30 2.23 1.65 -9.19
C GLY A 30 2.45 2.37 -7.86
N LEU A 31 2.53 1.65 -6.73
CA LEU A 31 2.88 2.22 -5.42
C LEU A 31 4.39 2.45 -5.33
N ASP A 32 4.79 3.61 -4.82
CA ASP A 32 6.17 4.06 -4.85
C ASP A 32 6.76 4.36 -3.47
N PHE A 33 8.09 4.39 -3.45
CA PHE A 33 8.88 5.05 -2.42
C PHE A 33 9.98 5.85 -3.10
N ALA A 34 10.00 7.17 -2.91
CA ALA A 34 10.94 8.07 -3.56
C ALA A 34 11.00 7.87 -5.09
N GLU A 35 9.81 7.74 -5.72
CA GLU A 35 9.63 7.48 -7.16
C GLU A 35 10.16 6.12 -7.67
N LYS A 36 10.66 5.26 -6.77
CA LYS A 36 11.14 3.92 -7.11
C LYS A 36 10.04 2.88 -6.88
N TYR A 37 10.27 1.68 -7.41
CA TYR A 37 9.48 0.46 -7.17
C TYR A 37 8.08 0.39 -7.83
N ARG A 38 7.60 1.45 -8.50
CA ARG A 38 6.32 1.44 -9.24
C ARG A 38 6.19 0.28 -10.24
N ASN A 39 7.31 -0.12 -10.85
CA ASN A 39 7.40 -1.09 -11.93
C ASN A 39 7.40 -2.56 -11.46
N LEU A 40 7.37 -2.83 -10.15
CA LEU A 40 7.33 -4.22 -9.66
C LEU A 40 5.98 -4.86 -10.02
N PRO A 41 5.96 -6.09 -10.59
CA PRO A 41 4.73 -6.79 -10.97
C PRO A 41 4.00 -7.42 -9.78
N TYR A 42 4.45 -7.14 -8.55
CA TYR A 42 3.87 -7.59 -7.30
C TYR A 42 3.87 -6.45 -6.28
N ILE A 43 3.08 -6.61 -5.23
CA ILE A 43 3.05 -5.69 -4.09
C ILE A 43 3.86 -6.31 -2.96
N GLY A 44 4.79 -5.54 -2.39
CA GLY A 44 5.66 -5.97 -1.30
C GLY A 44 5.72 -4.96 -0.16
N VAL A 45 6.14 -5.41 1.01
CA VAL A 45 6.41 -4.53 2.17
C VAL A 45 7.85 -4.03 2.09
N LEU A 46 8.04 -2.72 2.20
CA LEU A 46 9.38 -2.14 2.22
C LEU A 46 10.05 -2.42 3.57
N LYS A 47 11.32 -2.79 3.58
CA LYS A 47 12.07 -3.01 4.82
C LYS A 47 12.38 -1.68 5.50
N ASN A 48 12.36 -1.66 6.84
CA ASN A 48 12.62 -0.46 7.64
C ASN A 48 13.97 0.20 7.28
N GLU A 49 15.01 -0.58 6.96
CA GLU A 49 16.35 -0.02 6.66
C GLU A 49 16.37 0.90 5.43
N VAL A 50 15.33 0.87 4.60
CA VAL A 50 15.25 1.65 3.35
C VAL A 50 14.66 3.05 3.59
N TYR A 51 13.96 3.26 4.70
CA TYR A 51 13.25 4.52 5.00
C TYR A 51 13.42 5.00 6.46
N SER A 52 14.32 4.38 7.21
CA SER A 52 14.73 4.84 8.55
C SER A 52 15.96 5.74 8.47
#